data_AF-A0A418XJG3-F1
#
_entry.id   AF-A0A418XJG3-F1
#
_cell.length_a   1.000
_cell.length_b   1.000
_cell.length_c   1.000
_cell.angle_alpha   90.00
_cell.angle_beta   90.00
_cell.angle_gamma   90.00
#
_symmetry.space_group_name_H-M   'P 1'
#
loop_
_entity.id
_entity.type
_entity.pdbx_description
1 polymer ?
#
loop_
_entity_poly.entity_id
_entity_poly.type
_entity_poly.pdbx_seq_one_letter_code
_entity_poly.pdbx_strand_id
1 'polypeptide(L)'
;MDEATVNLIVQKIVSQTDIQVALIGLAGAVVGSVFTMFGNFVMHLLSSKKEVRMKILSKELERLYALEESVGIFVEEVGSYKEIDRIKITSLASQIDDFAGKFRRYKNLMQAIRDISQYGKILAAEKTTNPSAQPERKELEEKYSAFVEQYHNVVNHIKAA
;
A
#
# COMPACT_ATOMS: atom_id res chain seq x y z
N MET A 1 -50.42 54.74 38.28
CA MET A 1 -49.29 53.77 38.29
C MET A 1 -48.08 54.58 37.89
N ASP A 2 -47.15 54.81 38.81
CA ASP A 2 -46.09 55.81 38.61
C ASP A 2 -45.06 55.32 37.60
N GLU A 3 -44.58 56.25 36.78
CA GLU A 3 -43.61 56.02 35.70
C GLU A 3 -42.32 55.36 36.21
N ALA A 4 -41.96 55.66 37.47
CA ALA A 4 -40.84 55.02 38.18
C ALA A 4 -41.04 53.52 38.40
N THR A 5 -42.27 53.07 38.70
CA THR A 5 -42.57 51.65 38.91
C THR A 5 -42.54 50.86 37.60
N VAL A 6 -42.97 51.49 36.51
CA VAL A 6 -42.91 50.90 35.15
C VAL A 6 -41.46 50.71 34.71
N ASN A 7 -40.61 51.72 34.87
CA ASN A 7 -39.19 51.62 34.51
C ASN A 7 -38.45 50.54 35.31
N LEU A 8 -38.79 50.36 36.59
CA LEU A 8 -38.17 49.34 37.44
C LEU A 8 -38.58 47.91 37.03
N ILE A 9 -39.83 47.73 36.60
CA ILE A 9 -40.32 46.45 36.06
C ILE A 9 -39.65 46.15 34.71
N VAL A 10 -39.58 47.14 33.81
CA VAL A 10 -38.93 46.99 32.50
C VAL A 10 -37.44 46.66 32.63
N GLN A 11 -36.69 47.36 33.49
CA GLN A 11 -35.27 47.05 33.73
C GLN A 11 -35.06 45.63 34.26
N LYS A 12 -35.93 45.17 35.17
CA LYS A 12 -35.83 43.84 35.76
C LYS A 12 -36.13 42.73 34.74
N ILE A 13 -37.09 42.96 33.84
CA ILE A 13 -37.43 42.04 32.76
C ILE A 13 -36.31 41.97 31.71
N VAL A 14 -35.76 43.13 31.29
CA VAL A 14 -34.64 43.19 30.33
C VAL A 14 -33.41 42.47 30.91
N SER A 15 -33.05 42.73 32.17
CA SER A 15 -31.95 42.06 32.87
C SER A 15 -32.13 40.54 32.95
N GLN A 16 -33.33 40.04 33.27
CA GLN A 16 -33.58 38.60 33.30
C GLN A 16 -33.52 37.96 31.90
N THR A 17 -33.96 38.69 30.88
CA THR A 17 -33.94 38.20 29.49
C THR A 17 -32.50 38.09 28.97
N ASP A 18 -31.65 39.08 29.26
CA ASP A 18 -30.23 39.06 28.91
C ASP A 18 -29.48 37.91 29.58
N ILE A 19 -29.78 37.64 30.86
CA ILE A 19 -29.20 36.51 31.60
C ILE A 19 -29.60 35.18 30.95
N GLN A 20 -30.86 35.00 30.53
CA GLN A 20 -31.32 33.78 29.88
C GLN A 20 -30.68 33.59 28.49
N VAL A 21 -30.57 34.65 27.70
CA VAL A 21 -29.92 34.61 26.38
C VAL A 21 -28.43 34.26 26.53
N ALA A 22 -27.73 34.87 27.50
CA ALA A 22 -26.34 34.54 27.80
C ALA A 22 -26.17 33.08 28.26
N LEU A 23 -27.09 32.57 29.09
CA LEU A 23 -27.06 31.19 29.57
C LEU A 23 -27.28 30.18 28.42
N ILE A 24 -28.21 30.47 27.51
CA ILE A 24 -28.48 29.65 26.31
C ILE A 24 -27.28 29.68 25.37
N GLY A 25 -26.65 30.85 25.17
CA GLY A 25 -25.44 30.99 24.37
C GLY A 25 -24.27 30.18 24.92
N LEU A 26 -24.07 30.20 26.25
CA LEU A 26 -23.01 29.46 26.91
C LEU A 26 -23.26 27.95 26.89
N ALA A 27 -24.51 27.52 27.13
CA ALA A 27 -24.92 26.12 26.97
C ALA A 27 -24.73 25.63 25.52
N GLY A 28 -25.09 26.44 24.54
CA GLY A 28 -24.88 26.16 23.12
C GLY A 28 -23.40 26.03 22.77
N ALA A 29 -22.54 26.90 23.29
CA ALA A 29 -21.09 26.84 23.09
C ALA A 29 -20.47 25.55 23.68
N VAL A 30 -20.90 25.15 24.89
CA VAL A 30 -20.45 23.91 25.51
C VAL A 30 -20.85 22.70 24.67
N VAL A 31 -22.13 22.63 24.26
CA VAL A 31 -22.63 21.54 23.41
C VAL A 31 -21.87 21.50 22.07
N GLY A 32 -21.69 22.65 21.42
CA GLY A 32 -20.92 22.77 20.18
C GLY A 32 -19.46 22.30 20.33
N SER A 33 -18.82 22.62 21.46
CA SER A 33 -17.46 22.17 21.77
C SER A 33 -17.35 20.65 21.90
N VAL A 34 -18.34 20.01 22.54
CA VAL A 34 -18.40 18.56 22.72
C VAL A 34 -18.60 17.86 21.37
N PHE A 35 -19.49 18.38 20.52
CA PHE A 35 -19.69 17.87 19.17
C PHE A 35 -18.43 18.01 18.30
N THR A 36 -17.73 19.14 18.40
CA THR A 36 -16.47 19.36 17.67
C THR A 36 -15.38 18.40 18.13
N MET A 37 -15.27 18.20 19.44
CA MET A 37 -14.29 17.26 20.02
C MET A 37 -14.60 15.82 19.59
N PHE A 38 -15.87 15.42 19.57
CA PHE A 38 -16.30 14.11 19.09
C PHE A 38 -16.05 13.94 17.59
N GLY A 39 -16.34 14.97 16.78
CA GLY A 39 -16.06 14.98 15.35
C GLY A 39 -14.56 14.82 15.05
N ASN A 40 -13.70 15.55 15.76
CA ASN A 40 -12.25 15.44 15.64
C ASN A 40 -11.74 14.06 16.08
N PHE A 41 -12.30 13.51 17.15
CA PHE A 41 -11.94 12.17 17.62
C PHE A 41 -12.29 11.08 16.60
N VAL A 42 -13.49 11.13 16.01
CA VAL A 42 -13.91 10.20 14.96
C VAL A 42 -13.02 10.34 13.71
N MET A 43 -12.73 11.57 13.27
CA MET A 43 -11.81 11.79 12.14
C MET A 43 -10.41 11.23 12.41
N HIS A 44 -9.86 11.46 13.60
CA HIS A 44 -8.54 10.95 13.98
C HIS A 44 -8.48 9.42 13.92
N LEU A 45 -9.52 8.73 14.40
CA LEU A 45 -9.61 7.27 14.33
C LEU A 45 -9.67 6.75 12.89
N LEU A 46 -10.37 7.45 12.00
CA LEU A 46 -10.45 7.10 10.58
C LEU A 46 -9.12 7.35 9.86
N SER A 47 -8.48 8.49 10.10
CA SER A 47 -7.19 8.86 9.50
C SER A 47 -6.07 7.91 9.92
N SER A 48 -6.01 7.54 11.20
CA SER A 48 -5.00 6.60 11.71
C SER A 48 -5.10 5.22 11.01
N LYS A 49 -6.32 4.71 10.81
CA LYS A 49 -6.52 3.45 10.07
C LYS A 49 -6.11 3.57 8.60
N LYS A 50 -6.39 4.71 7.97
CA LYS A 50 -6.00 4.97 6.58
C LYS A 50 -4.48 5.02 6.41
N GLU A 51 -3.77 5.69 7.32
CA GLU A 51 -2.31 5.77 7.30
C GLU A 51 -1.63 4.41 7.43
N VAL A 52 -2.11 3.55 8.34
CA VAL A 52 -1.58 2.20 8.50
C VAL A 52 -1.79 1.37 7.23
N ARG A 53 -2.98 1.45 6.62
CA ARG A 53 -3.25 0.76 5.34
C ARG A 53 -2.33 1.27 4.23
N MET A 54 -2.20 2.59 4.08
CA MET A 54 -1.31 3.18 3.07
C MET A 54 0.15 2.76 3.26
N LYS A 55 0.63 2.67 4.51
CA LYS A 55 1.99 2.16 4.80
C LYS A 55 2.15 0.69 4.42
N ILE A 56 1.15 -0.15 4.68
CA ILE A 56 1.17 -1.56 4.29
C ILE A 56 1.19 -1.70 2.76
N LEU A 57 0.30 -0.98 2.05
CA LEU A 57 0.23 -1.00 0.59
C LEU A 57 1.52 -0.47 -0.04
N SER A 58 2.09 0.61 0.50
CA SER A 58 3.36 1.18 0.04
C SER A 58 4.50 0.16 0.18
N LYS A 59 4.64 -0.48 1.35
CA LYS A 59 5.65 -1.52 1.58
C LYS A 59 5.46 -2.74 0.68
N GLU A 60 4.22 -3.02 0.30
CA GLU A 60 3.89 -4.10 -0.61
C GLU A 60 4.26 -3.79 -2.06
N LEU A 61 4.00 -2.57 -2.52
CA LEU A 61 4.45 -2.07 -3.83
C LEU A 61 5.98 -2.04 -3.91
N GLU A 62 6.65 -1.57 -2.86
CA GLU A 62 8.12 -1.58 -2.77
C GLU A 62 8.69 -3.00 -2.95
N ARG A 63 8.08 -3.99 -2.29
CA ARG A 63 8.45 -5.40 -2.46
C ARG A 63 8.20 -5.90 -3.88
N LEU A 64 7.14 -5.43 -4.54
CA LEU A 64 6.81 -5.79 -5.92
C LEU A 64 7.84 -5.21 -6.89
N TYR A 65 8.20 -3.94 -6.76
CA TYR A 65 9.24 -3.33 -7.58
C TYR A 65 10.60 -4.02 -7.40
N ALA A 66 10.97 -4.35 -6.16
CA ALA A 66 12.20 -5.09 -5.91
C ALA A 66 12.19 -6.50 -6.54
N LEU A 67 11.02 -7.16 -6.57
CA LEU A 67 10.84 -8.43 -7.26
C LEU A 67 10.98 -8.27 -8.79
N GLU A 68 10.30 -7.28 -9.38
CA GLU A 68 10.39 -6.99 -10.81
C GLU A 68 11.84 -6.75 -11.25
N GLU A 69 12.56 -5.90 -10.52
CA GLU A 69 13.97 -5.63 -10.76
C GLU A 69 14.83 -6.89 -10.66
N SER A 70 14.64 -7.68 -9.59
CA SER A 70 15.41 -8.93 -9.39
C SER A 70 15.15 -9.95 -10.49
N VAL A 71 13.90 -10.10 -10.92
CA VAL A 71 13.51 -11.00 -12.02
C VAL A 71 14.06 -10.49 -13.34
N GLY A 72 14.00 -9.19 -13.60
CA GLY A 72 14.56 -8.57 -14.81
C GLY A 72 16.06 -8.83 -14.94
N ILE A 73 16.82 -8.56 -13.87
CA ILE A 73 18.27 -8.84 -13.80
C ILE A 73 18.54 -10.34 -14.02
N PHE A 74 17.78 -11.21 -13.37
CA PHE A 74 17.95 -12.65 -13.50
C PHE A 74 17.69 -13.15 -14.93
N VAL A 75 16.62 -12.69 -15.58
CA VAL A 75 16.30 -13.03 -16.97
C VAL A 75 17.38 -12.50 -17.92
N GLU A 76 17.87 -11.28 -17.69
CA GLU A 76 18.97 -10.71 -18.50
C GLU A 76 20.24 -11.55 -18.38
N GLU A 77 20.64 -11.90 -17.16
CA GLU A 77 21.87 -12.68 -16.91
C GLU A 77 21.77 -14.10 -17.46
N VAL A 78 20.65 -14.79 -17.22
CA VAL A 78 20.43 -16.14 -17.74
C VAL A 78 20.21 -16.11 -19.26
N GLY A 79 19.59 -15.07 -19.80
CA GLY A 79 19.36 -14.90 -21.23
C GLY A 79 20.65 -14.59 -22.00
N SER A 80 21.54 -13.76 -21.43
CA SER A 80 22.75 -13.21 -22.04
C SER A 80 23.63 -14.23 -22.77
N TYR A 81 24.24 -13.85 -23.89
CA TYR A 81 25.19 -14.71 -24.62
C TYR A 81 26.57 -14.83 -23.96
N LYS A 82 26.77 -14.13 -22.84
CA LYS A 82 28.04 -14.14 -22.09
C LYS A 82 28.17 -15.38 -21.22
N GLU A 83 29.40 -15.67 -20.82
CA GLU A 83 29.69 -16.68 -19.82
C GLU A 83 28.97 -16.36 -18.52
N ILE A 84 28.32 -17.37 -17.92
CA ILE A 84 27.48 -17.19 -16.75
C ILE A 84 28.34 -17.21 -15.48
N ASP A 85 28.18 -16.18 -14.66
CA ASP A 85 28.61 -16.22 -13.26
C ASP A 85 27.61 -17.05 -12.43
N ARG A 86 27.99 -18.31 -12.16
CA ARG A 86 27.18 -19.25 -11.37
C ARG A 86 26.85 -18.74 -9.98
N ILE A 87 27.76 -18.02 -9.34
CA ILE A 87 27.56 -17.52 -7.97
C ILE A 87 26.47 -16.44 -8.01
N LYS A 88 26.58 -15.52 -8.97
CA LYS A 88 25.58 -14.46 -9.18
C LYS A 88 24.20 -15.04 -9.50
N ILE A 89 24.09 -15.98 -10.44
CA ILE A 89 22.82 -16.62 -10.80
C ILE A 89 22.19 -17.35 -9.62
N THR A 90 22.98 -18.12 -8.87
CA THR A 90 22.47 -18.87 -7.71
C THR A 90 21.95 -17.92 -6.64
N SER A 91 22.67 -16.82 -6.39
CA SER A 91 22.24 -15.78 -5.45
C SER A 91 20.94 -15.11 -5.90
N LEU A 92 20.83 -14.71 -7.16
CA LEU A 92 19.61 -14.11 -7.73
C LEU A 92 18.43 -15.07 -7.67
N ALA A 93 18.64 -16.34 -8.03
CA ALA A 93 17.58 -17.34 -8.01
C ALA A 93 17.07 -17.60 -6.58
N SER A 94 17.95 -17.63 -5.59
CA SER A 94 17.57 -17.72 -4.18
C SER A 94 16.76 -16.50 -3.73
N GLN A 95 17.15 -15.30 -4.15
CA GLN A 95 16.41 -14.07 -3.84
C GLN A 95 15.00 -14.08 -4.45
N ILE A 96 14.87 -14.58 -5.68
CA ILE A 96 13.58 -14.73 -6.38
C ILE A 96 12.71 -15.78 -5.66
N ASP A 97 13.28 -16.90 -5.23
CA ASP A 97 12.57 -17.92 -4.46
C ASP A 97 12.05 -17.37 -3.11
N ASP A 98 12.83 -16.52 -2.44
CA ASP A 98 12.41 -15.83 -1.22
C ASP A 98 11.22 -14.90 -1.49
N PHE A 99 11.21 -14.20 -2.63
CA PHE A 99 10.05 -13.41 -3.04
C PHE A 99 8.82 -14.28 -3.29
N ALA A 100 8.95 -15.46 -3.89
CA ALA A 100 7.82 -16.38 -4.05
C ALA A 100 7.17 -16.70 -2.69
N GLY A 101 7.99 -16.90 -1.64
CA GLY A 101 7.50 -17.07 -0.27
C GLY A 101 6.73 -15.85 0.25
N LYS A 102 7.24 -14.64 0.02
CA LYS A 102 6.61 -13.37 0.43
C LYS A 102 5.29 -13.10 -0.29
N PHE A 103 5.14 -13.58 -1.52
CA PHE A 103 3.94 -13.38 -2.36
C PHE A 103 2.98 -14.58 -2.35
N ARG A 104 3.07 -15.49 -1.37
CA ARG A 104 2.20 -16.69 -1.24
C ARG A 104 0.69 -16.41 -1.31
N ARG A 105 0.25 -15.21 -0.90
CA ARG A 105 -1.17 -14.80 -1.01
C ARG A 105 -1.64 -14.64 -2.46
N TYR A 106 -0.74 -14.32 -3.38
CA TYR A 106 -0.99 -14.18 -4.80
C TYR A 106 -0.53 -15.43 -5.52
N LYS A 107 -1.37 -16.48 -5.48
CA LYS A 107 -0.99 -17.83 -5.95
C LYS A 107 -0.42 -17.85 -7.37
N ASN A 108 -1.03 -17.10 -8.29
CA ASN A 108 -0.60 -17.04 -9.69
C ASN A 108 0.75 -16.34 -9.85
N LEU A 109 0.95 -15.20 -9.15
CA LEU A 109 2.23 -14.51 -9.13
C LEU A 109 3.32 -15.39 -8.50
N MET A 110 3.05 -16.03 -7.36
CA MET A 110 3.97 -16.98 -6.73
C MET A 110 4.38 -18.11 -7.68
N GLN A 111 3.43 -18.67 -8.43
CA GLN A 111 3.72 -19.72 -9.40
C GLN A 111 4.59 -19.19 -10.54
N ALA A 112 4.26 -18.04 -11.11
CA ALA A 112 5.04 -17.44 -12.19
C ALA A 112 6.48 -17.11 -11.75
N ILE A 113 6.68 -16.62 -10.51
CA ILE A 113 8.01 -16.41 -9.92
C ILE A 113 8.80 -17.72 -9.87
N ARG A 114 8.17 -18.82 -9.41
CA ARG A 114 8.81 -20.14 -9.33
C ARG A 114 9.16 -20.69 -10.70
N ASP A 115 8.26 -20.56 -11.66
CA ASP A 115 8.46 -21.06 -13.02
C ASP A 115 9.66 -20.38 -13.68
N ILE A 116 9.81 -19.05 -13.52
CA ILE A 116 10.99 -18.32 -14.00
C ILE A 116 12.25 -18.76 -13.27
N SER A 117 12.24 -18.80 -11.93
CA SER A 117 13.41 -19.20 -11.14
C SER A 117 13.89 -20.60 -11.55
N GLN A 118 12.97 -21.55 -11.67
CA GLN A 118 13.27 -22.92 -12.06
C GLN A 118 13.81 -22.99 -13.49
N TYR A 119 13.13 -22.35 -14.44
CA TYR A 119 13.57 -22.37 -15.83
C TYR A 119 14.93 -21.70 -16.01
N GLY A 120 15.15 -20.57 -15.33
CA GLY A 120 16.43 -19.88 -15.37
C GLY A 120 17.59 -20.70 -14.78
N LYS A 121 17.33 -21.48 -13.71
CA LYS A 121 18.31 -22.44 -13.18
C LYS A 121 18.67 -23.54 -14.19
N ILE A 122 17.67 -24.06 -14.92
CA ILE A 122 17.87 -25.07 -15.97
C ILE A 122 18.76 -24.50 -17.06
N LEU A 123 18.41 -23.33 -17.60
CA LEU A 123 19.20 -22.65 -18.63
C LEU A 123 20.64 -22.34 -18.18
N ALA A 124 20.82 -21.92 -16.93
CA ALA A 124 22.15 -21.66 -16.39
C ALA A 124 23.00 -22.95 -16.27
N ALA A 125 22.38 -24.07 -15.90
CA ALA A 125 23.03 -25.38 -15.85
C ALA A 125 23.42 -25.88 -17.25
N GLU A 126 22.52 -25.72 -18.22
CA GLU A 126 22.76 -26.06 -19.63
C GLU A 126 23.92 -25.26 -20.21
N LYS A 127 23.92 -23.93 -20.02
CA LYS A 127 25.01 -23.06 -20.49
C LYS A 127 26.36 -23.38 -19.88
N THR A 128 26.39 -23.82 -18.62
CA THR A 128 27.68 -24.23 -18.07
C THR A 128 28.16 -25.56 -18.64
N THR A 129 27.23 -26.44 -18.99
CA THR A 129 27.54 -27.75 -19.59
C THR A 129 27.94 -27.62 -21.06
N ASN A 130 27.30 -26.70 -21.79
CA ASN A 130 27.55 -26.43 -23.19
C ASN A 130 27.49 -24.92 -23.47
N PRO A 131 28.61 -24.18 -23.28
CA PRO A 131 28.67 -22.74 -23.50
C PRO A 131 28.39 -22.30 -24.94
N SER A 132 28.53 -23.22 -25.90
CA SER A 132 28.29 -22.99 -27.32
C SER A 132 26.82 -23.15 -27.71
N ALA A 133 26.00 -23.79 -26.86
CA ALA A 133 24.57 -23.94 -27.11
C ALA A 133 23.87 -22.60 -26.94
N GLN A 134 23.16 -22.17 -27.97
CA GLN A 134 22.21 -21.07 -27.81
C GLN A 134 20.99 -21.62 -27.05
N PRO A 135 20.69 -21.12 -25.84
CA PRO A 135 19.50 -21.56 -25.13
C PRO A 135 18.26 -21.20 -25.92
N GLU A 136 17.23 -22.04 -25.85
CA GLU A 136 15.90 -21.73 -26.39
C GLU A 136 15.27 -20.59 -25.57
N ARG A 137 15.62 -19.35 -25.90
CA ARG A 137 15.15 -18.13 -25.20
C ARG A 137 13.64 -17.96 -25.23
N LYS A 138 12.97 -18.58 -26.20
CA LYS A 138 11.53 -18.46 -26.40
C LYS A 138 10.75 -18.86 -25.15
N GLU A 139 11.11 -19.98 -24.52
CA GLU A 139 10.40 -20.42 -23.31
C GLU A 139 10.73 -19.52 -22.11
N LEU A 140 11.95 -18.99 -21.99
CA LEU A 140 12.29 -17.99 -20.95
C LEU A 140 11.44 -16.72 -21.12
N GLU A 141 11.28 -16.24 -22.35
CA GLU A 141 10.44 -15.08 -22.69
C GLU A 141 8.95 -15.36 -22.42
N GLU A 142 8.46 -16.57 -22.68
CA GLU A 142 7.11 -17.00 -22.35
C GLU A 142 6.88 -17.00 -20.83
N LYS A 143 7.82 -17.56 -20.04
CA LYS A 143 7.74 -17.52 -18.57
C LYS A 143 7.82 -16.08 -18.05
N TYR A 144 8.70 -15.25 -18.60
CA TYR A 144 8.82 -13.84 -18.23
C TYR A 144 7.54 -13.05 -18.54
N SER A 145 6.94 -13.28 -19.70
CA SER A 145 5.67 -12.64 -20.09
C SER A 145 4.53 -13.04 -19.14
N ALA A 146 4.44 -14.33 -18.77
CA ALA A 146 3.46 -14.80 -17.80
C ALA A 146 3.66 -14.15 -16.42
N PHE A 147 4.91 -13.98 -15.97
CA PHE A 147 5.21 -13.24 -14.75
C PHE A 147 4.78 -11.78 -14.82
N VAL A 148 5.11 -11.06 -15.90
CA VAL A 148 4.75 -9.64 -16.07
C VAL A 148 3.23 -9.46 -16.04
N GLU A 149 2.49 -10.37 -16.67
CA GLU A 149 1.02 -10.38 -16.60
C GLU A 149 0.51 -10.53 -15.16
N GLN A 150 0.99 -11.54 -14.43
CA GLN A 150 0.56 -11.75 -13.04
C GLN A 150 1.03 -10.63 -12.11
N TYR A 151 2.19 -10.05 -12.36
CA TYR A 151 2.71 -8.89 -11.66
C TYR A 151 1.77 -7.69 -11.81
N HIS A 152 1.39 -7.35 -13.05
CA HIS A 152 0.45 -6.26 -13.31
C HIS A 152 -0.91 -6.50 -12.67
N ASN A 153 -1.42 -7.74 -12.70
CA ASN A 153 -2.67 -8.09 -12.03
C ASN A 153 -2.61 -7.79 -10.53
N VAL A 154 -1.51 -8.13 -9.86
CA VAL A 154 -1.32 -7.86 -8.43
C VAL A 154 -1.16 -6.36 -8.16
N VAL A 155 -0.36 -5.65 -8.97
CA VAL A 155 -0.20 -4.20 -8.85
C VAL A 155 -1.53 -3.47 -8.99
N ASN A 156 -2.34 -3.86 -9.98
CA ASN A 156 -3.67 -3.27 -10.21
C ASN A 156 -4.62 -3.59 -9.05
N HIS A 157 -4.58 -4.80 -8.50
CA HIS A 157 -5.37 -5.19 -7.34
C HIS A 157 -5.00 -4.34 -6.10
N ILE A 158 -3.71 -4.10 -5.86
CA ILE A 158 -3.23 -3.27 -4.74
C ILE A 158 -3.63 -1.80 -4.93
N LYS A 159 -3.54 -1.26 -6.16
CA LYS A 159 -3.93 0.12 -6.45
C LYS A 159 -5.43 0.36 -6.33
N ALA A 160 -6.26 -0.68 -6.48
CA ALA A 160 -7.71 -0.61 -6.36
C ALA A 160 -8.22 -0.77 -4.91
N ALA A 161 -7.36 -1.17 -3.97
CA ALA A 161 -7.69 -1.45 -2.57
C ALA A 161 -7.52 -0.22 -1.65
#